data_AF-K9VDA6-F1
#
_entry.id   AF-K9VDA6-F1
#
_cell.length_a   1.000
_cell.length_b   1.000
_cell.length_c   1.000
_cell.angle_alpha   90.00
_cell.angle_beta   90.00
_cell.angle_gamma   90.00
#
_symmetry.space_group_name_H-M   'P 1'
#
loop_
_entity.id
_entity.type
_entity.pdbx_description
1 polymer ?
#
loop_
_entity_poly.entity_id
_entity_poly.type
_entity_poly.pdbx_seq_one_letter_code
_entity_poly.pdbx_strand_id
1 'polypeptide(L)'
;MGDKSNLELLRSLDFLVIVNIVGKALEIKPLLGDRTQLILWIHNEPGFVFLQDFNNAREINACDAFVFVSDWQREQFHRRFGIDSNRSCVLRNAIAPFFANIFADNISLLSHKSRPPILA
;
A
#
# COMPACT_ATOMS: atom_id res chain seq x y z
N MET A 1 10.19 24.86 -18.05
CA MET A 1 10.76 23.73 -18.80
C MET A 1 10.60 22.40 -18.04
N GLY A 2 10.63 22.38 -16.70
CA GLY A 2 10.44 21.16 -15.88
C GLY A 2 9.04 20.52 -15.95
N ASP A 3 7.96 21.29 -15.95
CA ASP A 3 6.60 20.73 -15.86
C ASP A 3 6.20 19.86 -17.07
N LYS A 4 6.60 20.24 -18.28
CA LYS A 4 6.35 19.43 -19.49
C LYS A 4 7.09 18.09 -19.44
N SER A 5 8.35 18.12 -19.00
CA SER A 5 9.18 16.91 -18.88
C SER A 5 8.61 15.93 -17.83
N ASN A 6 8.09 16.44 -16.72
CA ASN A 6 7.49 15.61 -15.68
C ASN A 6 6.18 14.95 -16.13
N LEU A 7 5.35 15.69 -16.89
CA LEU A 7 4.12 15.13 -17.45
C LEU A 7 4.38 14.08 -18.53
N GLU A 8 5.39 14.28 -19.38
CA GLU A 8 5.79 13.26 -20.36
C GLU A 8 6.27 11.99 -19.67
N LEU A 9 7.06 12.12 -18.60
CA LEU A 9 7.50 10.98 -17.79
C LEU A 9 6.31 10.21 -17.19
N LEU A 10 5.35 10.90 -16.57
CA LEU A 10 4.16 10.26 -15.98
C LEU A 10 3.35 9.49 -17.03
N ARG A 11 3.26 10.03 -18.26
CA ARG A 11 2.55 9.40 -19.37
C ARG A 11 3.28 8.22 -19.98
N SER A 12 4.58 8.09 -19.76
CA SER A 12 5.39 6.98 -20.27
C SER A 12 5.50 5.79 -19.31
N LEU A 13 4.92 5.88 -18.11
CA LEU A 13 5.01 4.80 -17.12
C LEU A 13 4.13 3.60 -17.50
N ASP A 14 4.61 2.39 -17.23
CA ASP A 14 3.78 1.18 -17.26
C ASP A 14 2.86 1.11 -16.03
N PHE A 15 3.43 1.44 -14.86
CA PHE A 15 2.76 1.42 -13.57
C PHE A 15 3.16 2.63 -12.74
N LEU A 16 2.21 3.20 -12.00
CA LEU A 16 2.46 4.12 -10.92
C LEU A 16 1.94 3.52 -9.62
N VAL A 17 2.79 3.44 -8.61
CA VAL A 17 2.42 2.95 -7.28
C VAL A 17 2.35 4.11 -6.31
N ILE A 18 1.17 4.36 -5.77
CA ILE A 18 0.98 5.27 -4.63
C ILE A 18 1.14 4.45 -3.35
N VAL A 19 2.03 4.88 -2.47
CA VAL A 19 2.26 4.22 -1.18
C VAL A 19 1.61 5.06 -0.08
N ASN A 20 0.65 4.48 0.63
CA ASN A 20 -0.05 5.04 1.79
C ASN A 20 -0.83 6.36 1.62
N ILE A 21 -0.73 7.03 0.47
CA ILE A 21 -1.50 8.24 0.19
C ILE A 21 -2.84 7.83 -0.42
N VAL A 22 -3.91 8.17 0.28
CA VAL A 22 -5.29 7.88 -0.12
C VAL A 22 -5.97 9.17 -0.59
N GLY A 23 -7.01 9.07 -1.42
CA GLY A 23 -7.77 10.23 -1.89
C GLY A 23 -7.09 11.05 -2.98
N LYS A 24 -6.11 10.45 -3.68
CA LYS A 24 -5.36 11.09 -4.77
C LYS A 24 -5.53 10.41 -6.12
N ALA A 25 -6.26 9.30 -6.19
CA ALA A 25 -6.34 8.54 -7.43
C ALA A 25 -7.12 9.31 -8.50
N LEU A 26 -8.19 10.03 -8.15
CA LEU A 26 -8.90 10.87 -9.11
C LEU A 26 -8.09 12.06 -9.63
N GLU A 27 -7.21 12.61 -8.79
CA GLU A 27 -6.32 13.70 -9.19
C GLU A 27 -5.20 13.20 -10.11
N ILE A 28 -4.64 12.02 -9.80
CA ILE A 28 -3.46 11.49 -10.48
C ILE A 28 -3.82 10.76 -11.77
N LYS A 29 -4.89 9.96 -11.79
CA LYS A 29 -5.24 9.10 -12.95
C LYS A 29 -5.33 9.88 -14.28
N PRO A 30 -5.91 11.10 -14.34
CA PRO A 30 -5.94 11.89 -15.58
C PRO A 30 -4.57 12.38 -16.09
N LEU A 31 -3.53 12.34 -15.25
CA LEU A 31 -2.17 12.76 -15.61
C LEU A 31 -1.38 11.62 -16.26
N LEU A 32 -1.83 10.37 -16.10
CA LEU A 32 -1.16 9.17 -16.58
C LEU A 32 -1.49 8.90 -18.05
N GLY A 33 -0.71 8.01 -18.67
CA GLY A 33 -1.04 7.49 -19.99
C GLY A 33 -2.20 6.50 -19.93
N ASP A 34 -2.94 6.32 -21.02
CA ASP A 34 -4.10 5.43 -21.08
C ASP A 34 -3.78 3.96 -20.73
N ARG A 35 -2.52 3.56 -20.88
CA ARG A 35 -2.03 2.21 -20.57
C ARG A 35 -1.45 2.08 -19.16
N THR A 36 -1.19 3.20 -18.49
CA THR A 36 -0.55 3.22 -17.17
C THR A 36 -1.53 2.71 -16.11
N GLN A 37 -1.11 1.69 -15.38
CA GLN A 37 -1.86 1.17 -14.25
C GLN A 37 -1.52 1.95 -12.98
N LEU A 38 -2.55 2.42 -12.28
CA LEU A 38 -2.46 3.09 -10.99
C LEU A 38 -2.73 2.08 -9.87
N ILE A 39 -1.72 1.82 -9.06
CA ILE A 39 -1.76 0.86 -7.97
C ILE A 39 -1.67 1.61 -6.65
N LEU A 40 -2.53 1.26 -5.69
CA LEU A 40 -2.46 1.78 -4.33
C LEU A 40 -1.97 0.70 -3.37
N TRP A 41 -0.81 0.92 -2.74
CA TRP A 41 -0.25 0.02 -1.73
C TRP A 41 -0.48 0.60 -0.33
N ILE A 42 -1.27 -0.11 0.46
CA ILE A 42 -1.79 0.35 1.75
C ILE A 42 -1.14 -0.44 2.89
N HIS A 43 -0.53 0.27 3.82
CA HIS A 43 0.08 -0.28 5.04
C HIS A 43 -0.75 0.02 6.30
N ASN A 44 -1.74 0.91 6.20
CA ASN A 44 -2.59 1.33 7.32
C ASN A 44 -3.80 0.40 7.51
N GLU A 45 -4.30 0.31 8.73
CA GLU A 45 -5.56 -0.39 9.02
C GLU A 45 -6.79 0.48 8.63
N PRO A 46 -7.93 -0.12 8.26
CA PRO A 46 -9.06 0.61 7.64
C PRO A 46 -9.90 1.52 8.56
N GLY A 47 -9.63 1.53 9.86
CA GLY A 47 -10.29 2.34 10.89
C GLY A 47 -9.75 3.76 11.03
N PHE A 48 -8.58 4.06 10.44
CA PHE A 48 -8.01 5.41 10.51
C PHE A 48 -8.85 6.47 9.79
N VAL A 49 -8.98 7.64 10.41
CA VAL A 49 -9.85 8.74 9.96
C VAL A 49 -9.51 9.26 8.55
N PHE A 50 -8.24 9.26 8.16
CA PHE A 50 -7.81 9.72 6.83
C PHE A 50 -8.17 8.76 5.70
N LEU A 51 -8.71 7.57 6.01
CA LEU A 51 -9.23 6.64 5.01
C LEU A 51 -10.68 6.91 4.63
N GLN A 52 -11.30 7.98 5.17
CA GLN A 52 -12.66 8.39 4.81
C GLN A 52 -12.83 8.64 3.31
N ASP A 53 -11.77 8.99 2.58
CA ASP A 53 -11.82 9.16 1.13
C ASP A 53 -12.18 7.86 0.39
N PHE A 54 -12.01 6.69 1.00
CA PHE A 54 -12.53 5.42 0.46
C PHE A 54 -14.05 5.31 0.49
N ASN A 55 -14.77 6.19 1.21
CA ASN A 55 -16.23 6.28 1.07
C ASN A 55 -16.63 6.85 -0.30
N ASN A 56 -15.70 7.48 -1.03
CA ASN A 56 -15.91 7.91 -2.40
C ASN A 56 -15.59 6.75 -3.37
N ALA A 57 -16.64 6.11 -3.90
CA ALA A 57 -16.49 5.04 -4.89
C ALA A 57 -15.70 5.47 -6.13
N ARG A 58 -15.68 6.76 -6.49
CA ARG A 58 -14.89 7.26 -7.61
C ARG A 58 -13.38 7.15 -7.35
N GLU A 59 -12.93 7.37 -6.12
CA GLU A 59 -11.52 7.17 -5.76
C GLU A 59 -11.11 5.70 -5.86
N ILE A 60 -11.96 4.81 -5.34
CA ILE A 60 -11.73 3.36 -5.46
C ILE A 60 -11.67 2.93 -6.93
N ASN A 61 -12.56 3.47 -7.77
CA ASN A 61 -12.64 3.11 -9.18
C ASN A 61 -11.53 3.73 -10.04
N ALA A 62 -10.86 4.79 -9.56
CA ALA A 62 -9.72 5.38 -10.26
C ALA A 62 -8.43 4.56 -10.11
N CYS A 63 -8.29 3.78 -9.04
CA CYS A 63 -7.22 2.79 -8.90
C CYS A 63 -7.51 1.58 -9.78
N ASP A 64 -6.51 1.00 -10.43
CA ASP A 64 -6.69 -0.26 -11.17
C ASP A 64 -6.54 -1.47 -10.22
N ALA A 65 -5.61 -1.40 -9.27
CA ALA A 65 -5.36 -2.45 -8.29
C ALA A 65 -4.93 -1.94 -6.91
N PHE A 66 -5.07 -2.82 -5.91
CA PHE A 66 -4.72 -2.57 -4.51
C PHE A 66 -3.74 -3.63 -3.98
N VAL A 67 -2.75 -3.18 -3.23
CA VAL A 67 -1.80 -4.07 -2.55
C VAL A 67 -1.95 -3.89 -1.04
N PHE A 68 -2.04 -5.01 -0.34
CA PHE A 68 -2.16 -5.08 1.12
C PHE A 68 -0.97 -5.79 1.75
N VAL A 69 -0.75 -5.54 3.04
CA VAL A 69 0.35 -6.12 3.82
C VAL A 69 -0.07 -7.37 4.61
N SER A 70 -1.36 -7.69 4.67
CA SER A 70 -1.85 -8.94 5.25
C SER A 70 -3.21 -9.35 4.67
N ASP A 71 -3.52 -10.65 4.77
CA ASP A 71 -4.82 -11.20 4.39
C ASP A 71 -5.96 -10.60 5.24
N TRP A 72 -5.71 -10.43 6.55
CA TRP A 72 -6.66 -9.78 7.45
C TRP A 72 -6.98 -8.35 6.99
N GLN A 73 -5.96 -7.55 6.66
CA GLN A 73 -6.16 -6.17 6.22
C GLN A 73 -6.97 -6.13 4.92
N ARG A 74 -6.61 -6.96 3.92
CA ARG A 74 -7.36 -7.06 2.66
C ARG A 74 -8.83 -7.39 2.90
N GLU A 75 -9.11 -8.33 3.80
CA GLU A 75 -10.49 -8.69 4.16
C GLU A 75 -11.23 -7.53 4.83
N GLN A 76 -10.59 -6.79 5.73
CA GLN A 76 -11.23 -5.65 6.38
C GLN A 76 -11.56 -4.54 5.37
N PHE A 77 -10.67 -4.26 4.41
CA PHE A 77 -10.92 -3.28 3.35
C PHE A 77 -12.03 -3.74 2.39
N HIS A 78 -12.08 -5.03 2.04
CA HIS A 78 -13.19 -5.60 1.28
C HIS A 78 -14.52 -5.41 2.01
N ARG A 79 -14.60 -5.79 3.29
CA ARG A 79 -15.82 -5.69 4.10
C ARG A 79 -16.27 -4.24 4.31
N ARG A 80 -15.34 -3.31 4.50
CA ARG A 80 -15.65 -1.91 4.86
C ARG A 80 -15.90 -1.01 3.66
N PHE A 81 -15.14 -1.18 2.58
CA PHE A 81 -15.15 -0.28 1.42
C PHE A 81 -15.56 -0.97 0.11
N GLY A 82 -15.82 -2.28 0.13
CA GLY A 82 -16.26 -3.02 -1.05
C GLY A 82 -15.17 -3.20 -2.11
N ILE A 83 -13.89 -3.13 -1.73
CA ILE A 83 -12.79 -3.34 -2.69
C ILE A 83 -12.85 -4.77 -3.22
N ASP A 84 -12.88 -4.91 -4.55
CA ASP A 84 -12.93 -6.21 -5.21
C ASP A 84 -11.67 -7.03 -4.91
N SER A 85 -11.87 -8.29 -4.52
CA SER A 85 -10.79 -9.24 -4.30
C SER A 85 -9.99 -9.53 -5.57
N ASN A 86 -10.62 -9.46 -6.76
CA ASN A 86 -9.93 -9.67 -8.04
C ASN A 86 -9.02 -8.50 -8.43
N ARG A 87 -9.24 -7.32 -7.82
CA ARG A 87 -8.40 -6.12 -8.00
C ARG A 87 -7.40 -5.95 -6.86
N SER A 88 -7.18 -6.97 -6.04
CA SER A 88 -6.29 -6.87 -4.89
C SER A 88 -5.44 -8.11 -4.64
N CYS A 89 -4.23 -7.87 -4.13
CA CYS A 89 -3.34 -8.93 -3.67
C CYS A 89 -2.63 -8.56 -2.35
N VAL A 90 -1.95 -9.54 -1.76
CA VAL A 90 -1.16 -9.36 -0.54
C VAL A 90 0.31 -9.61 -0.86
N LEU A 91 1.15 -8.58 -0.75
CA LEU A 91 2.61 -8.72 -0.91
C LEU A 91 3.38 -8.77 0.42
N ARG A 92 2.71 -8.43 1.54
CA ARG A 92 3.30 -8.30 2.89
C ARG A 92 4.38 -7.20 2.94
N ASN A 93 4.80 -6.84 4.16
CA ASN A 93 5.96 -5.98 4.34
C ASN A 93 7.24 -6.80 4.19
N ALA A 94 8.24 -6.24 3.50
CA ALA A 94 9.59 -6.78 3.49
C ALA A 94 10.36 -6.32 4.73
N ILE A 95 11.30 -7.15 5.17
CA ILE A 95 12.30 -6.77 6.19
C ILE A 95 13.38 -5.94 5.49
N ALA A 96 13.79 -4.81 6.07
CA ALA A 96 14.93 -4.08 5.52
C ALA A 96 16.20 -4.94 5.61
N PRO A 97 17.07 -4.97 4.58
CA PRO A 97 18.18 -5.93 4.52
C PRO A 97 19.10 -5.94 5.75
N PHE A 98 19.30 -4.78 6.38
CA PHE A 98 20.11 -4.65 7.59
C PHE A 98 19.52 -5.41 8.81
N PHE A 99 18.21 -5.62 8.82
CA PHE A 99 17.52 -6.40 9.86
C PHE A 99 17.32 -7.87 9.48
N ALA A 100 17.68 -8.28 8.25
CA ALA A 100 17.63 -9.66 7.85
C ALA A 100 18.79 -10.43 8.51
N ASN A 101 18.51 -11.62 9.05
CA ASN A 101 19.52 -12.55 9.57
C ASN A 101 20.43 -11.99 10.69
N ILE A 102 19.96 -11.03 11.49
CA ILE A 102 20.72 -10.50 12.65
C ILE A 102 21.09 -11.63 13.63
N PHE A 103 20.22 -12.63 13.74
CA PHE A 103 20.46 -13.82 14.54
C PHE A 103 20.61 -15.01 13.60
N ALA A 104 21.58 -15.88 13.88
CA ALA A 104 21.69 -17.16 13.19
C ALA A 104 20.51 -18.08 13.55
N ASP A 105 20.13 -18.97 12.64
CA ASP A 105 18.94 -19.83 12.77
C ASP A 105 18.96 -20.74 14.00
N ASN A 106 20.15 -21.01 14.56
CA ASN A 106 20.36 -21.84 15.74
C ASN A 106 20.35 -21.06 17.06
N ILE A 107 20.12 -19.74 17.03
CA ILE A 107 20.09 -18.90 18.23
C ILE A 107 18.66 -18.80 18.76
N SER A 108 18.49 -19.04 20.07
CA SER A 108 17.23 -18.74 20.75
C SER A 108 16.98 -17.23 20.79
N LEU A 109 15.99 -16.76 20.04
CA LEU A 109 15.57 -15.35 20.09
C LEU A 109 15.05 -14.94 21.48
N LEU A 110 14.51 -15.90 22.25
CA LEU A 110 14.01 -15.65 23.60
C LEU A 110 15.12 -15.23 24.56
N SER A 111 16.33 -15.80 24.45
CA SER A 111 17.46 -15.41 25.30
C SER A 111 17.99 -14.01 24.99
N HIS A 112 17.63 -13.46 23.82
CA HIS A 112 18.03 -12.11 23.37
C HIS A 112 16.96 -11.04 23.64
N LYS A 113 15.73 -11.43 23.99
CA LYS A 113 14.68 -10.50 24.42
C LYS A 113 14.81 -10.29 25.93
N SER A 114 15.60 -9.29 26.31
CA SER A 114 16.11 -9.16 27.69
C SER A 114 15.06 -8.95 28.79
N ARG A 115 13.79 -8.65 28.51
CA ARG A 115 12.71 -8.51 29.51
C ARG A 115 11.34 -8.79 28.87
N PRO A 116 10.36 -9.36 29.61
CA PRO A 116 8.99 -9.39 29.13
C PRO A 116 8.50 -7.94 28.93
N PRO A 117 7.85 -7.63 27.79
CA PRO A 117 7.22 -6.33 27.64
C PRO A 117 6.14 -6.20 28.73
N ILE A 118 6.28 -5.19 29.59
CA ILE A 118 5.23 -4.79 30.52
C ILE A 118 4.32 -3.87 29.70
N LEU A 119 3.07 -4.30 29.49
CA LEU A 119 2.07 -3.41 28.89
C LEU A 119 1.85 -2.24 29.85
N ALA A 120 2.12 -1.02 29.38
CA ALA A 120 1.83 0.22 30.08
C ALA A 120 0.34 0.58 29.94
#